data_AF-A0AA37JYT8-F1
#
_entry.id   AF-A0AA37JYT8-F1
#
_cell.length_a   1.000
_cell.length_b   1.000
_cell.length_c   1.000
_cell.angle_alpha   90.00
_cell.angle_beta   90.00
_cell.angle_gamma   90.00
#
_symmetry.space_group_name_H-M   'P 1'
#
loop_
_entity.id
_entity.type
_entity.pdbx_description
1 polymer ?
#
loop_
_entity_poly.entity_id
_entity_poly.type
_entity_poly.pdbx_seq_one_letter_code
_entity_poly.pdbx_strand_id
1 'polypeptide(L)'
;MKQRIYIAIDLKSFYASVECRERGLDPLDTNLVVADESRTDKTICLAVTPSLKSYGISGRGRLFEVKQRVKEANAGRQHDAPGRRLDGTSHFFSELQVNPSLAIDFIIAPPRMAYYMEYSTRIYQVYLKYIAPEDIVVYSIDEVFMDVTDYLNTYKLSAHDLAMKIILDVLETTGITATAGIGTNLFLCKVAMDIVAKHIPADKNGVRIAELDEMKFRRELWSHQPLTDFWRVGRGIAKKLEQNGMFTMGDVALCSERNEDLLYKLFGKNTELLIDHAWGWEPTTIEAIKAYRPSSNSLSSGQVLHCPYEADKAKLVIREMTDLLVLDLVDKGLVTDQMVLTVGYDIENLTDPARRAKYHGAIEKDPYGREIPKQAHGSINLDSHTSSTRKIMCAVAELFDRIVDKNLLVRRMYVVANHVLPEADAPKKNDGAVQLDLFTDYAAEEEKRKAEDAALERERKIQKAALAIKKKYGKNAILKAMNLEEGATAKDRNAQIGGHKA
;
A
#
# COMPACT_ATOMS: atom_id res chain seq x y z
N MET A 1 -30.62 19.72 7.44
CA MET A 1 -29.32 19.05 7.68
C MET A 1 -28.22 20.07 7.44
N LYS A 2 -27.19 20.12 8.30
CA LYS A 2 -26.01 20.98 8.07
C LYS A 2 -25.25 20.43 6.86
N GLN A 3 -24.88 21.28 5.91
CA GLN A 3 -24.06 20.87 4.76
C GLN A 3 -22.66 20.50 5.27
N ARG A 4 -22.23 19.27 5.00
CA ARG A 4 -20.89 18.81 5.37
C ARG A 4 -19.86 19.33 4.39
N ILE A 5 -18.65 19.56 4.87
CA ILE A 5 -17.50 20.00 4.08
C ILE A 5 -16.28 19.22 4.53
N TYR A 6 -15.67 18.52 3.59
CA TYR A 6 -14.46 17.73 3.79
C TYR A 6 -13.29 18.33 3.02
N ILE A 7 -12.09 18.17 3.58
CA ILE A 7 -10.83 18.50 2.93
C ILE A 7 -10.01 17.21 2.81
N ALA A 8 -9.54 16.90 1.60
CA ALA A 8 -8.46 15.96 1.36
C ALA A 8 -7.15 16.73 1.13
N ILE A 9 -6.05 16.32 1.75
CA ILE A 9 -4.71 16.90 1.56
C ILE A 9 -3.74 15.79 1.15
N ASP A 10 -3.01 15.99 0.05
CA ASP A 10 -1.97 15.10 -0.48
C ASP A 10 -0.64 15.85 -0.62
N LEU A 11 0.42 15.33 -0.01
CA LEU A 11 1.74 15.96 -0.05
C LEU A 11 2.42 15.75 -1.41
N LYS A 12 2.92 16.84 -1.99
CA LYS A 12 3.42 16.82 -3.36
C LYS A 12 4.71 16.01 -3.47
N SER A 13 4.66 14.90 -4.20
CA SER A 13 5.82 14.01 -4.42
C SER A 13 6.56 13.65 -3.12
N PHE A 14 5.80 13.28 -2.07
CA PHE A 14 6.25 13.24 -0.68
C PHE A 14 7.69 12.74 -0.46
N TYR A 15 8.01 11.51 -0.86
CA TYR A 15 9.36 10.96 -0.62
C TYR A 15 10.46 11.76 -1.31
N ALA A 16 10.24 12.20 -2.56
CA ALA A 16 11.22 13.02 -3.27
C ALA A 16 11.35 14.40 -2.63
N SER A 17 10.25 14.96 -2.12
CA SER A 17 10.26 16.23 -1.41
C SER A 17 11.03 16.17 -0.09
N VAL A 18 10.86 15.09 0.68
CA VAL A 18 11.68 14.84 1.88
C VAL A 18 13.16 14.73 1.51
N GLU A 19 13.49 13.95 0.47
CA GLU A 19 14.89 13.79 0.04
C GLU A 19 15.53 15.10 -0.45
N CYS A 20 14.79 15.97 -1.15
CA CYS A 20 15.27 17.31 -1.52
C CYS A 20 15.51 18.18 -0.28
N ARG A 21 14.55 18.24 0.66
CA ARG A 21 14.66 19.10 1.85
C ARG A 21 15.83 18.71 2.74
N GLU A 22 16.05 17.42 2.94
CA GLU A 22 17.19 16.90 3.70
C GLU A 22 18.55 17.18 3.04
N ARG A 23 18.55 17.55 1.75
CA ARG A 23 19.76 17.95 1.00
C ARG A 23 19.90 19.47 0.86
N GLY A 24 19.02 20.26 1.48
CA GLY A 24 19.00 21.71 1.32
C GLY A 24 18.55 22.16 -0.07
N LEU A 25 17.81 21.31 -0.80
CA LEU A 25 17.36 21.55 -2.16
C LEU A 25 15.86 21.91 -2.20
N ASP A 26 15.44 22.68 -3.21
CA ASP A 26 14.03 22.95 -3.47
C ASP A 26 13.40 21.78 -4.26
N PRO A 27 12.39 21.08 -3.72
CA PRO A 27 11.73 19.99 -4.41
C PRO A 27 10.96 20.41 -5.67
N LEU A 28 10.63 21.68 -5.84
CA LEU A 28 9.96 22.18 -7.05
C LEU A 28 10.93 22.47 -8.19
N ASP A 29 12.20 22.73 -7.88
CA ASP A 29 13.23 23.07 -8.87
C ASP A 29 14.17 21.88 -9.16
N THR A 30 14.39 21.00 -8.19
CA THR A 30 15.41 19.93 -8.29
C THR A 30 14.88 18.70 -9.03
N ASN A 31 15.57 18.23 -10.06
CA ASN A 31 15.32 16.94 -10.70
C ASN A 31 15.87 15.80 -9.81
N LEU A 32 14.98 15.08 -9.13
CA LEU A 32 15.36 13.99 -8.23
C LEU A 32 14.38 12.81 -8.34
N VAL A 33 14.91 11.61 -8.26
CA VAL A 33 14.15 10.36 -8.16
C VAL A 33 14.55 9.59 -6.92
N VAL A 34 13.56 9.00 -6.24
CA VAL A 34 13.78 8.14 -5.09
C VAL A 34 13.77 6.69 -5.56
N ALA A 35 14.95 6.07 -5.62
CA ALA A 35 15.14 4.71 -6.11
C ALA A 35 16.39 4.07 -5.49
N ASP A 36 16.39 2.74 -5.39
CA ASP A 36 17.54 1.97 -4.89
C ASP A 36 18.34 1.42 -6.08
N GLU A 37 19.32 2.20 -6.55
CA GLU A 37 20.16 1.86 -7.72
C GLU A 37 21.14 0.70 -7.44
N SER A 38 21.43 0.38 -6.17
CA SER A 38 22.35 -0.71 -5.84
C SER A 38 21.77 -2.09 -6.14
N ARG A 39 20.46 -2.19 -6.41
CA ARG A 39 19.80 -3.44 -6.82
C ARG A 39 19.96 -3.67 -8.31
N THR A 40 19.20 -2.92 -9.11
CA THR A 40 19.20 -2.92 -10.58
C THR A 40 18.47 -1.68 -11.08
N ASP A 41 18.68 -1.28 -12.33
CA ASP A 41 17.85 -0.23 -12.97
C ASP A 41 16.38 -0.65 -13.18
N LYS A 42 16.05 -1.93 -12.98
CA LYS A 42 14.66 -2.43 -12.93
C LYS A 42 13.98 -2.16 -11.59
N THR A 43 14.65 -1.50 -10.65
CA THR A 43 14.06 -1.09 -9.37
C THR A 43 12.89 -0.12 -9.59
N ILE A 44 11.95 -0.11 -8.66
CA ILE A 44 10.80 0.80 -8.67
C ILE A 44 11.26 2.16 -8.17
N CYS A 45 10.88 3.23 -8.87
CA CYS A 45 10.99 4.58 -8.34
C CYS A 45 9.80 4.82 -7.40
N LEU A 46 10.09 5.15 -6.14
CA LEU A 46 9.07 5.42 -5.14
C LEU A 46 8.43 6.80 -5.31
N ALA A 47 9.23 7.78 -5.73
CA ALA A 47 8.78 9.13 -6.03
C ALA A 47 9.71 9.80 -7.04
N VAL A 48 9.17 10.80 -7.74
CA VAL A 48 9.87 11.64 -8.71
C VAL A 48 9.48 13.08 -8.42
N THR A 49 10.41 14.02 -8.44
CA THR A 49 10.10 15.45 -8.20
C THR A 49 9.20 16.03 -9.30
N PRO A 50 8.38 17.05 -9.00
CA PRO A 50 7.52 17.71 -9.98
C PRO A 50 8.27 18.24 -11.23
N SER A 51 9.46 18.80 -11.05
CA SER A 51 10.33 19.24 -12.15
C SER A 51 10.71 18.09 -13.07
N LEU A 52 11.15 16.95 -12.53
CA LEU A 52 11.52 15.80 -13.37
C LEU A 52 10.29 15.18 -14.06
N LYS A 53 9.11 15.21 -13.42
CA LYS A 53 7.84 14.78 -14.03
C LYS A 53 7.45 15.62 -15.25
N SER A 54 7.86 16.88 -15.35
CA SER A 54 7.50 17.74 -16.50
C SER A 54 8.07 17.25 -17.83
N TYR A 55 9.08 16.37 -17.79
CA TYR A 55 9.64 15.71 -18.97
C TYR A 55 8.88 14.42 -19.38
N GLY A 56 7.64 14.24 -18.90
CA GLY A 56 6.80 13.08 -19.22
C GLY A 56 7.17 11.80 -18.47
N ILE A 57 7.87 11.94 -17.33
CA ILE A 57 8.28 10.82 -16.49
C ILE A 57 7.15 10.42 -15.55
N SER A 58 6.78 9.14 -15.56
CA SER A 58 5.77 8.60 -14.64
C SER A 58 6.27 8.59 -13.20
N GLY A 59 5.41 8.99 -12.26
CA GLY A 59 5.73 8.98 -10.83
C GLY A 59 5.92 7.59 -10.21
N ARG A 60 5.54 6.51 -10.91
CA ARG A 60 5.69 5.11 -10.46
C ARG A 60 6.41 4.22 -11.50
N GLY A 61 7.29 4.82 -12.28
CA GLY A 61 8.11 4.11 -13.29
C GLY A 61 9.26 3.30 -12.69
N ARG A 62 9.97 2.55 -13.54
CA ARG A 62 11.25 1.91 -13.23
C ARG A 62 12.41 2.88 -13.47
N LEU A 63 13.52 2.71 -12.76
CA LEU A 63 14.66 3.62 -12.88
C LEU A 63 15.22 3.68 -14.32
N PHE A 64 15.22 2.55 -15.06
CA PHE A 64 15.62 2.54 -16.46
C PHE A 64 14.69 3.39 -17.35
N GLU A 65 13.38 3.43 -17.06
CA GLU A 65 12.41 4.24 -17.82
C GLU A 65 12.68 5.73 -17.59
N VAL A 66 13.02 6.11 -16.34
CA VAL A 66 13.45 7.48 -16.01
C VAL A 66 14.71 7.85 -16.79
N LYS A 67 15.77 7.02 -16.72
CA LYS A 67 17.02 7.22 -17.46
C LYS A 67 16.78 7.36 -18.97
N GLN A 68 15.95 6.48 -19.53
CA GLN A 68 15.59 6.51 -20.94
C GLN A 68 14.87 7.82 -21.30
N ARG A 69 13.91 8.26 -20.49
CA ARG A 69 13.13 9.46 -20.80
C ARG A 69 13.94 10.74 -20.69
N VAL A 70 14.87 10.80 -19.73
CA VAL A 70 15.85 11.89 -19.63
C VAL A 70 16.77 11.89 -20.86
N LYS A 71 17.23 10.73 -21.33
CA LYS A 71 18.04 10.62 -22.56
C LYS A 71 17.28 11.12 -23.78
N GLU A 72 16.00 10.78 -23.92
CA GLU A 72 15.14 11.25 -25.01
C GLU A 72 14.92 12.77 -24.93
N ALA A 73 14.68 13.31 -23.73
CA ALA A 73 14.56 14.76 -23.52
C ALA A 73 15.87 15.50 -23.85
N ASN A 74 17.03 14.93 -23.51
CA ASN A 74 18.33 15.47 -23.85
C ASN A 74 18.63 15.41 -25.35
N ALA A 75 18.15 14.40 -26.08
CA ALA A 75 18.27 14.38 -27.53
C ALA A 75 17.48 15.54 -28.18
N GLY A 76 16.28 15.84 -27.66
CA GLY A 76 15.51 17.02 -28.07
C GLY A 76 16.25 18.32 -27.76
N ARG A 77 16.74 18.48 -26.53
CA ARG A 77 17.52 19.67 -26.14
C ARG A 77 18.78 19.85 -26.97
N GLN A 78 19.50 18.77 -27.27
CA GLN A 78 20.68 18.82 -28.10
C GLN A 78 20.35 19.29 -29.52
N HIS A 79 19.21 18.90 -30.08
CA HIS A 79 18.77 19.38 -31.39
C HIS A 79 18.56 20.91 -31.40
N ASP A 80 17.99 21.44 -30.31
CA ASP A 80 17.61 22.86 -30.19
C ASP A 80 18.76 23.75 -29.66
N ALA A 81 19.80 23.16 -29.07
CA ALA A 81 20.94 23.88 -28.51
C ALA A 81 21.79 24.56 -29.60
N PRO A 82 22.41 25.73 -29.29
CA PRO A 82 23.38 26.37 -30.17
C PRO A 82 24.49 25.40 -30.60
N GLY A 83 24.73 25.30 -31.90
CA GLY A 83 25.73 24.36 -32.45
C GLY A 83 25.38 22.87 -32.28
N ARG A 84 24.13 22.56 -31.91
CA ARG A 84 23.61 21.20 -31.64
C ARG A 84 24.42 20.42 -30.60
N ARG A 85 24.93 21.13 -29.60
CA ARG A 85 25.84 20.59 -28.59
C ARG A 85 25.38 20.99 -27.19
N LEU A 86 25.48 20.04 -26.27
CA LEU A 86 25.28 20.27 -24.85
C LEU A 86 26.64 20.34 -24.16
N ASP A 87 26.91 21.44 -23.45
CA ASP A 87 28.21 21.78 -22.86
C ASP A 87 28.17 21.81 -21.33
N GLY A 88 27.45 20.87 -20.75
CA GLY A 88 27.33 20.69 -19.30
C GLY A 88 26.06 19.95 -18.92
N THR A 89 25.85 19.80 -17.62
CA THR A 89 24.65 19.21 -17.05
C THR A 89 24.11 20.08 -15.92
N SER A 90 22.81 20.03 -15.69
CA SER A 90 22.20 20.57 -14.47
C SER A 90 21.05 19.70 -14.02
N HIS A 91 20.89 19.59 -12.70
CA HIS A 91 19.74 18.99 -12.05
C HIS A 91 18.74 20.03 -11.55
N PHE A 92 18.95 21.32 -11.82
CA PHE A 92 18.00 22.38 -11.50
C PHE A 92 17.17 22.74 -12.72
N PHE A 93 15.85 22.72 -12.57
CA PHE A 93 14.91 23.01 -13.64
C PHE A 93 15.05 24.44 -14.13
N SER A 94 15.19 25.40 -13.21
CA SER A 94 15.40 26.82 -13.49
C SER A 94 16.62 27.08 -14.39
N GLU A 95 17.77 26.47 -14.06
CA GLU A 95 18.99 26.56 -14.88
C GLU A 95 18.80 25.95 -16.27
N LEU A 96 18.09 24.81 -16.36
CA LEU A 96 17.78 24.15 -17.62
C LEU A 96 16.82 24.96 -18.51
N GLN A 97 15.93 25.78 -17.93
CA GLN A 97 15.06 26.69 -18.70
C GLN A 97 15.84 27.88 -19.25
N VAL A 98 16.81 28.40 -18.50
CA VAL A 98 17.60 29.57 -18.89
C VAL A 98 18.67 29.20 -19.92
N ASN A 99 19.32 28.04 -19.76
CA ASN A 99 20.43 27.63 -20.61
C ASN A 99 20.08 26.40 -21.47
N PRO A 100 19.81 26.57 -22.79
CA PRO A 100 19.48 25.46 -23.68
C PRO A 100 20.65 24.51 -23.93
N SER A 101 21.89 24.93 -23.69
CA SER A 101 23.10 24.11 -23.86
C SER A 101 23.37 23.16 -22.69
N LEU A 102 22.58 23.20 -21.61
CA LEU A 102 22.73 22.23 -20.50
C LEU A 102 21.89 20.98 -20.75
N ALA A 103 22.48 19.81 -20.53
CA ALA A 103 21.75 18.55 -20.48
C ALA A 103 21.04 18.39 -19.13
N ILE A 104 19.85 17.81 -19.17
CA ILE A 104 19.10 17.39 -18.00
C ILE A 104 19.87 16.27 -17.32
N ASP A 105 20.19 16.49 -16.06
CA ASP A 105 20.69 15.49 -15.12
C ASP A 105 19.74 15.42 -13.92
N PHE A 106 19.88 14.38 -13.11
CA PHE A 106 19.01 14.16 -11.96
C PHE A 106 19.70 13.38 -10.83
N ILE A 107 19.26 13.64 -9.61
CA ILE A 107 19.76 12.97 -8.41
C ILE A 107 18.98 11.68 -8.18
N ILE A 108 19.69 10.58 -7.90
CA ILE A 108 19.09 9.33 -7.41
C ILE A 108 19.28 9.27 -5.90
N ALA A 109 18.18 9.31 -5.16
CA ALA A 109 18.18 9.23 -3.71
C ALA A 109 17.71 7.85 -3.23
N PRO A 110 18.48 7.15 -2.37
CA PRO A 110 18.02 5.89 -1.80
C PRO A 110 16.83 6.12 -0.86
N PRO A 111 15.82 5.24 -0.84
CA PRO A 111 14.69 5.37 0.06
C PRO A 111 15.08 5.30 1.54
N ARG A 112 14.61 6.26 2.35
CA ARG A 112 14.79 6.31 3.81
C ARG A 112 13.44 6.25 4.54
N MET A 113 12.84 5.06 4.59
CA MET A 113 11.45 4.90 5.02
C MET A 113 11.19 5.32 6.47
N ALA A 114 12.14 5.11 7.40
CA ALA A 114 11.99 5.60 8.78
C ALA A 114 11.89 7.14 8.83
N TYR A 115 12.75 7.84 8.08
CA TYR A 115 12.71 9.31 7.97
C TYR A 115 11.39 9.80 7.37
N TYR A 116 10.86 9.10 6.36
CA TYR A 116 9.56 9.46 5.78
C TYR A 116 8.43 9.34 6.81
N MET A 117 8.47 8.34 7.70
CA MET A 117 7.51 8.22 8.80
C MET A 117 7.66 9.33 9.84
N GLU A 118 8.88 9.77 10.14
CA GLU A 118 9.12 10.92 11.02
C GLU A 118 8.53 12.21 10.43
N TYR A 119 8.78 12.48 9.14
CA TYR A 119 8.19 13.62 8.45
C TYR A 119 6.67 13.56 8.44
N SER A 120 6.08 12.41 8.11
CA SER A 120 4.63 12.21 8.15
C SER A 120 4.07 12.47 9.55
N THR A 121 4.76 12.04 10.60
CA THR A 121 4.37 12.31 12.00
C THR A 121 4.40 13.80 12.33
N ARG A 122 5.45 14.53 11.92
CA ARG A 122 5.55 15.99 12.11
C ARG A 122 4.41 16.72 11.39
N ILE A 123 4.08 16.29 10.17
CA ILE A 123 2.98 16.85 9.38
C ILE A 123 1.63 16.55 10.04
N TYR A 124 1.42 15.32 10.51
CA TYR A 124 0.21 14.95 11.24
C TYR A 124 0.03 15.78 12.52
N GLN A 125 1.12 16.07 13.24
CA GLN A 125 1.10 16.99 14.38
C GLN A 125 0.65 18.41 13.99
N VAL A 126 0.97 18.89 12.79
CA VAL A 126 0.42 20.15 12.28
C VAL A 126 -1.09 20.04 12.12
N TYR A 127 -1.60 18.97 11.52
CA TYR A 127 -3.06 18.78 11.37
C TYR A 127 -3.80 18.79 12.71
N LEU A 128 -3.22 18.16 13.74
CA LEU A 128 -3.78 18.14 15.10
C LEU A 128 -3.84 19.51 15.79
N LYS A 129 -3.11 20.53 15.29
CA LYS A 129 -3.29 21.92 15.77
C LYS A 129 -4.64 22.51 15.35
N TYR A 130 -5.25 21.99 14.28
CA TYR A 130 -6.42 22.57 13.65
C TYR A 130 -7.69 21.73 13.81
N ILE A 131 -7.55 20.41 13.63
CA ILE A 131 -8.67 19.45 13.55
C ILE A 131 -8.46 18.35 14.59
N ALA A 132 -9.53 17.95 15.28
CA ALA A 132 -9.47 16.88 16.27
C ALA A 132 -9.26 15.50 15.60
N PRO A 133 -8.55 14.56 16.26
CA PRO A 133 -8.19 13.26 15.66
C PRO A 133 -9.40 12.38 15.28
N GLU A 134 -10.56 12.58 15.91
CA GLU A 134 -11.84 11.96 15.55
C GLU A 134 -12.32 12.36 14.15
N ASP A 135 -12.03 13.58 13.73
CA ASP A 135 -12.43 14.17 12.44
C ASP A 135 -11.36 14.03 11.36
N ILE A 136 -10.27 13.30 11.62
CA ILE A 136 -9.20 13.00 10.66
C ILE A 136 -9.14 11.51 10.35
N VAL A 137 -9.09 11.17 9.07
CA VAL A 137 -8.74 9.83 8.57
C VAL A 137 -7.42 9.89 7.84
N VAL A 138 -6.42 9.16 8.33
CA VAL A 138 -5.16 8.95 7.62
C VAL A 138 -5.40 7.94 6.51
N TYR A 139 -5.30 8.39 5.26
CA TYR A 139 -5.50 7.53 4.08
C TYR A 139 -4.19 6.85 3.65
N SER A 140 -3.09 7.59 3.69
CA SER A 140 -1.72 7.09 3.45
C SER A 140 -0.71 7.87 4.30
N ILE A 141 0.59 7.60 4.11
CA ILE A 141 1.67 8.33 4.79
C ILE A 141 1.69 9.83 4.43
N ASP A 142 1.16 10.18 3.27
CA ASP A 142 1.18 11.52 2.67
C ASP A 142 -0.22 12.09 2.42
N GLU A 143 -1.28 11.35 2.74
CA GLU A 143 -2.66 11.73 2.41
C GLU A 143 -3.60 11.57 3.60
N VAL A 144 -4.43 12.60 3.83
CA VAL A 144 -5.44 12.64 4.89
C VAL A 144 -6.78 13.19 4.39
N PHE A 145 -7.85 12.73 5.01
CA PHE A 145 -9.19 13.34 4.94
C PHE A 145 -9.53 13.99 6.27
N MET A 146 -10.17 15.15 6.22
CA MET A 146 -10.63 15.90 7.39
C MET A 146 -12.08 16.33 7.20
N ASP A 147 -12.93 16.11 8.20
CA ASP A 147 -14.24 16.76 8.29
C ASP A 147 -14.03 18.13 8.95
N VAL A 148 -14.22 19.20 8.19
CA VAL A 148 -13.98 20.56 8.67
C VAL A 148 -15.27 21.32 8.97
N THR A 149 -16.42 20.65 8.86
CA THR A 149 -17.76 21.23 8.90
C THR A 149 -18.00 22.12 10.13
N ASP A 150 -17.55 21.70 11.31
CA ASP A 150 -17.73 22.45 12.57
C ASP A 150 -16.61 23.47 12.82
N TYR A 151 -15.47 23.34 12.15
CA TYR A 151 -14.28 24.15 12.35
C TYR A 151 -14.32 25.49 11.59
N LEU A 152 -15.03 25.55 10.45
CA LEU A 152 -15.13 26.77 9.64
C LEU A 152 -15.70 27.96 10.44
N ASN A 153 -16.77 27.71 11.20
CA ASN A 153 -17.41 28.71 12.04
C ASN A 153 -16.57 29.11 13.25
N THR A 154 -15.77 28.19 13.78
CA THR A 154 -14.84 28.42 14.90
C THR A 154 -13.69 29.33 14.47
N TYR A 155 -13.09 29.04 13.32
CA TYR A 155 -11.99 29.86 12.79
C TYR A 155 -12.45 31.11 12.03
N LYS A 156 -13.75 31.24 11.70
CA LYS A 156 -14.29 32.29 10.84
C LYS A 156 -13.59 32.34 9.47
N LEU A 157 -13.27 31.17 8.94
CA LEU A 157 -12.60 30.99 7.65
C LEU A 157 -13.50 30.22 6.69
N SER A 158 -13.34 30.50 5.40
CA SER A 158 -13.84 29.59 4.36
C SER A 158 -13.08 28.26 4.41
N ALA A 159 -13.63 27.21 3.79
CA ALA A 159 -12.92 25.94 3.67
C ALA A 159 -11.61 26.08 2.90
N HIS A 160 -11.61 26.92 1.85
CA HIS A 160 -10.41 27.29 1.09
C HIS A 160 -9.34 27.92 1.97
N ASP A 161 -9.71 28.93 2.77
CA ASP A 161 -8.76 29.64 3.61
C ASP A 161 -8.24 28.77 4.76
N LEU A 162 -9.08 27.89 5.31
CA LEU A 162 -8.64 26.90 6.29
C LEU A 162 -7.66 25.89 5.68
N ALA A 163 -7.97 25.36 4.50
CA ALA A 163 -7.06 24.46 3.76
C ALA A 163 -5.72 25.15 3.50
N MET A 164 -5.75 26.37 2.96
CA MET A 164 -4.55 27.17 2.70
C MET A 164 -3.74 27.39 3.98
N LYS A 165 -4.40 27.76 5.08
CA LYS A 165 -3.74 27.97 6.38
C LYS A 165 -3.01 26.71 6.87
N ILE A 166 -3.66 25.55 6.79
CA ILE A 166 -3.06 24.27 7.19
C ILE A 166 -1.85 23.94 6.30
N ILE A 167 -1.99 24.09 4.97
CA ILE A 167 -0.92 23.78 4.02
C ILE A 167 0.29 24.71 4.21
N LEU A 168 0.06 25.99 4.50
CA LEU A 168 1.14 26.93 4.76
C LEU A 168 1.89 26.61 6.06
N ASP A 169 1.21 26.15 7.11
CA ASP A 169 1.87 25.67 8.35
C ASP A 169 2.68 24.39 8.07
N VAL A 170 2.16 23.46 7.26
CA VAL A 170 2.93 22.29 6.81
C VAL A 170 4.18 22.70 6.03
N LEU A 171 4.05 23.66 5.10
CA LEU A 171 5.15 24.19 4.32
C LEU A 171 6.19 24.90 5.18
N GLU A 172 5.77 25.72 6.14
CA GLU A 172 6.67 26.40 7.08
C GLU A 172 7.39 25.40 7.99
N THR A 173 6.67 24.40 8.50
CA THR A 173 7.22 23.40 9.44
C THR A 173 8.17 22.42 8.75
N THR A 174 7.91 22.04 7.50
CA THR A 174 8.61 20.91 6.85
C THR A 174 9.27 21.25 5.52
N GLY A 175 8.96 22.40 4.94
CA GLY A 175 9.34 22.74 3.57
C GLY A 175 8.55 21.98 2.50
N ILE A 176 7.58 21.15 2.86
CA ILE A 176 6.82 20.33 1.90
C ILE A 176 5.49 21.02 1.60
N THR A 177 5.21 21.22 0.32
CA THR A 177 3.93 21.76 -0.15
C THR A 177 2.94 20.63 -0.43
N ALA A 178 1.65 20.97 -0.51
CA ALA A 178 0.57 20.01 -0.67
C ALA A 178 -0.45 20.46 -1.72
N THR A 179 -1.25 19.51 -2.18
CA THR A 179 -2.48 19.75 -2.95
C THR A 179 -3.66 19.44 -2.06
N ALA A 180 -4.72 20.23 -2.14
CA ALA A 180 -5.96 19.95 -1.44
C ALA A 180 -7.17 19.90 -2.37
N GLY A 181 -8.13 19.07 -2.00
CA GLY A 181 -9.45 19.06 -2.58
C GLY A 181 -10.50 19.29 -1.50
N ILE A 182 -11.50 20.09 -1.81
CA ILE A 182 -12.61 20.43 -0.93
C ILE A 182 -13.87 19.89 -1.56
N GLY A 183 -14.74 19.28 -0.76
CA GLY A 183 -16.02 18.82 -1.28
C GLY A 183 -17.07 18.56 -0.21
N THR A 184 -18.31 18.40 -0.65
CA THR A 184 -19.47 18.17 0.23
C THR A 184 -19.51 16.76 0.80
N ASN A 185 -18.71 15.84 0.24
CA ASN A 185 -18.52 14.47 0.70
C ASN A 185 -17.08 13.98 0.40
N LEU A 186 -16.72 12.81 0.93
CA LEU A 186 -15.38 12.23 0.81
C LEU A 186 -14.97 11.95 -0.64
N PHE A 187 -15.92 11.54 -1.49
CA PHE A 187 -15.66 11.29 -2.90
C PHE A 187 -15.32 12.58 -3.63
N LEU A 188 -16.13 13.64 -3.46
CA LEU A 188 -15.94 14.90 -4.14
C LEU A 188 -14.66 15.62 -3.71
N CYS A 189 -14.30 15.60 -2.42
CA CYS A 189 -13.03 16.20 -1.99
C CYS A 189 -11.83 15.43 -2.55
N LYS A 190 -11.90 14.10 -2.63
CA LYS A 190 -10.85 13.28 -3.25
C LYS A 190 -10.73 13.54 -4.75
N VAL A 191 -11.85 13.59 -5.47
CA VAL A 191 -11.87 13.85 -6.92
C VAL A 191 -11.43 15.28 -7.25
N ALA A 192 -11.82 16.27 -6.42
CA ALA A 192 -11.35 17.64 -6.56
C ALA A 192 -9.81 17.69 -6.48
N MET A 193 -9.23 17.00 -5.51
CA MET A 193 -7.78 16.90 -5.34
C MET A 193 -7.09 16.14 -6.49
N ASP A 194 -7.60 14.95 -6.83
CA ASP A 194 -6.94 14.03 -7.75
C ASP A 194 -7.07 14.43 -9.22
N ILE A 195 -8.15 15.12 -9.60
CA ILE A 195 -8.43 15.48 -11.00
C ILE A 195 -8.31 16.97 -11.18
N VAL A 196 -9.15 17.76 -10.50
CA VAL A 196 -9.30 19.19 -10.79
C VAL A 196 -8.05 19.96 -10.37
N ALA A 197 -7.57 19.76 -9.14
CA ALA A 197 -6.43 20.50 -8.60
C ALA A 197 -5.14 20.29 -9.40
N LYS A 198 -4.96 19.13 -10.03
CA LYS A 198 -3.77 18.85 -10.88
C LYS A 198 -3.69 19.73 -12.13
N HIS A 199 -4.82 20.25 -12.60
CA HIS A 199 -4.89 21.12 -13.78
C HIS A 199 -4.83 22.62 -13.42
N ILE A 200 -4.85 22.96 -12.13
CA ILE A 200 -4.75 24.34 -11.67
C ILE A 200 -3.26 24.74 -11.56
N PRO A 201 -2.85 25.90 -12.09
CA PRO A 201 -1.53 26.45 -11.87
C PRO A 201 -1.24 26.53 -10.37
N ALA A 202 -0.05 26.10 -9.96
CA ALA A 202 0.33 26.21 -8.56
C ALA A 202 0.52 27.69 -8.20
N ASP A 203 0.20 28.06 -6.97
CA ASP A 203 0.52 29.40 -6.46
C ASP A 203 2.04 29.56 -6.22
N LYS A 204 2.44 30.72 -5.70
CA LYS A 204 3.84 31.03 -5.37
C LYS A 204 4.50 30.05 -4.39
N ASN A 205 3.69 29.34 -3.60
CA ASN A 205 4.11 28.38 -2.58
C ASN A 205 3.96 26.92 -3.08
N GLY A 206 3.63 26.73 -4.35
CA GLY A 206 3.44 25.42 -4.95
C GLY A 206 2.09 24.76 -4.64
N VAL A 207 1.19 25.47 -3.95
CA VAL A 207 -0.11 24.98 -3.46
C VAL A 207 -1.12 24.95 -4.59
N ARG A 208 -1.98 23.93 -4.57
CA ARG A 208 -3.12 23.77 -5.47
C ARG A 208 -4.34 23.36 -4.66
N ILE A 209 -5.43 24.09 -4.81
CA ILE A 209 -6.70 23.80 -4.12
C ILE A 209 -7.80 23.78 -5.18
N ALA A 210 -8.63 22.73 -5.15
CA ALA A 210 -9.83 22.66 -5.96
C ALA A 210 -11.04 22.31 -5.10
N GLU A 211 -12.22 22.67 -5.59
CA GLU A 211 -13.47 22.50 -4.86
C GLU A 211 -14.53 21.91 -5.77
N LEU A 212 -15.27 20.91 -5.28
CA LEU A 212 -16.40 20.30 -5.98
C LEU A 212 -17.60 20.13 -5.05
N ASP A 213 -18.77 20.51 -5.55
CA ASP A 213 -20.06 20.02 -5.10
C ASP A 213 -20.65 19.08 -6.16
N GLU A 214 -21.80 18.47 -5.86
CA GLU A 214 -22.45 17.49 -6.73
C GLU A 214 -22.74 18.08 -8.12
N MET A 215 -23.18 19.33 -8.18
CA MET A 215 -23.56 19.98 -9.44
C MET A 215 -22.35 20.39 -10.26
N LYS A 216 -21.30 20.89 -9.62
CA LYS A 216 -20.03 21.24 -10.26
C LYS A 216 -19.34 20.00 -10.79
N PHE A 217 -19.33 18.91 -10.02
CA PHE A 217 -18.85 17.60 -10.48
C PHE A 217 -19.56 17.14 -11.77
N ARG A 218 -20.90 17.18 -11.79
CA ARG A 218 -21.67 16.77 -12.99
C ARG A 218 -21.38 17.65 -14.20
N ARG A 219 -21.23 18.97 -14.00
CA ARG A 219 -20.92 19.91 -15.10
C ARG A 219 -19.50 19.74 -15.64
N GLU A 220 -18.52 19.52 -14.77
CA GLU A 220 -17.11 19.56 -15.14
C GLU A 220 -16.52 18.17 -15.47
N LEU A 221 -17.02 17.10 -14.84
CA LEU A 221 -16.35 15.79 -14.85
C LEU A 221 -17.18 14.66 -15.45
N TRP A 222 -18.46 14.84 -15.78
CA TRP A 222 -19.22 13.76 -16.42
C TRP A 222 -18.66 13.31 -17.77
N SER A 223 -17.99 14.20 -18.50
CA SER A 223 -17.32 13.87 -19.77
C SER A 223 -15.82 13.59 -19.61
N HIS A 224 -15.29 13.54 -18.38
CA HIS A 224 -13.86 13.34 -18.12
C HIS A 224 -13.41 11.94 -18.53
N GLN A 225 -12.21 11.87 -19.11
CA GLN A 225 -11.52 10.62 -19.43
C GLN A 225 -10.03 10.74 -19.08
N PRO A 226 -9.39 9.64 -18.67
CA PRO A 226 -9.95 8.29 -18.53
C PRO A 226 -10.73 8.08 -17.23
N LEU A 227 -11.62 7.08 -17.22
CA LEU A 227 -12.36 6.65 -16.02
C LEU A 227 -11.45 6.26 -14.84
N THR A 228 -10.22 5.84 -15.12
CA THR A 228 -9.25 5.45 -14.08
C THR A 228 -8.73 6.60 -13.22
N ASP A 229 -9.04 7.85 -13.57
CA ASP A 229 -8.70 9.01 -12.76
C ASP A 229 -9.65 9.19 -11.57
N PHE A 230 -10.86 8.61 -11.65
CA PHE A 230 -11.81 8.68 -10.55
C PHE A 230 -11.44 7.73 -9.43
N TRP A 231 -11.58 8.23 -8.20
CA TRP A 231 -11.36 7.43 -7.00
C TRP A 231 -12.21 6.17 -7.02
N ARG A 232 -11.61 5.05 -6.61
CA ARG A 232 -12.20 3.69 -6.61
C ARG A 232 -12.46 3.05 -7.98
N VAL A 233 -12.17 3.72 -9.11
CA VAL A 233 -12.27 3.11 -10.46
C VAL A 233 -10.90 2.63 -10.95
N GLY A 234 -10.63 1.33 -10.76
CA GLY A 234 -9.41 0.69 -11.27
C GLY A 234 -9.51 0.25 -12.74
N ARG A 235 -8.37 -0.12 -13.36
CA ARG A 235 -8.30 -0.61 -14.76
C ARG A 235 -9.30 -1.74 -15.08
N GLY A 236 -9.54 -2.64 -14.12
CA GLY A 236 -10.51 -3.74 -14.30
C GLY A 236 -11.95 -3.25 -14.41
N ILE A 237 -12.34 -2.27 -13.59
CA ILE A 237 -13.67 -1.66 -13.63
C ILE A 237 -13.81 -0.86 -14.92
N ALA A 238 -12.85 0.03 -15.22
CA ALA A 238 -12.84 0.84 -16.43
C ALA A 238 -12.96 -0.02 -17.70
N LYS A 239 -12.12 -1.06 -17.82
CA LYS A 239 -12.19 -1.99 -18.96
C LYS A 239 -13.57 -2.66 -19.08
N LYS A 240 -14.19 -3.05 -17.96
CA LYS A 240 -15.52 -3.68 -17.97
C LYS A 240 -16.61 -2.70 -18.38
N LEU A 241 -16.51 -1.43 -17.96
CA LEU A 241 -17.40 -0.35 -18.39
C LEU A 241 -17.26 -0.06 -19.89
N GLU A 242 -16.02 0.09 -20.37
CA GLU A 242 -15.70 0.36 -21.79
C GLU A 242 -16.21 -0.76 -22.70
N GLN A 243 -16.08 -2.02 -22.28
CA GLN A 243 -16.63 -3.19 -23.00
C GLN A 243 -18.16 -3.15 -23.14
N ASN A 244 -18.85 -2.38 -22.31
CA ASN A 244 -20.30 -2.17 -22.34
C ASN A 244 -20.67 -0.75 -22.82
N GLY A 245 -19.75 -0.06 -23.50
CA GLY A 245 -20.01 1.24 -24.12
C GLY A 245 -20.01 2.44 -23.17
N MET A 246 -19.57 2.28 -21.92
CA MET A 246 -19.47 3.36 -20.94
C MET A 246 -18.01 3.81 -20.82
N PHE A 247 -17.72 5.05 -21.21
CA PHE A 247 -16.36 5.61 -21.23
C PHE A 247 -16.17 6.74 -20.23
N THR A 248 -17.25 7.23 -19.62
CA THR A 248 -17.26 8.39 -18.72
C THR A 248 -18.21 8.17 -17.53
N MET A 249 -18.08 8.99 -16.48
CA MET A 249 -19.03 8.93 -15.35
C MET A 249 -20.45 9.32 -15.77
N GLY A 250 -20.60 10.20 -16.77
CA GLY A 250 -21.91 10.53 -17.35
C GLY A 250 -22.57 9.32 -18.01
N ASP A 251 -21.81 8.44 -18.67
CA ASP A 251 -22.35 7.22 -19.27
C ASP A 251 -22.85 6.24 -18.19
N VAL A 252 -22.11 6.13 -17.08
CA VAL A 252 -22.51 5.29 -15.94
C VAL A 252 -23.79 5.82 -15.28
N ALA A 253 -23.86 7.13 -15.05
CA ALA A 253 -25.06 7.78 -14.51
C ALA A 253 -26.26 7.63 -15.46
N LEU A 254 -26.06 7.75 -16.77
CA LEU A 254 -27.12 7.51 -17.75
C LEU A 254 -27.55 6.03 -17.78
N CYS A 255 -26.61 5.10 -17.63
CA CYS A 255 -26.91 3.67 -17.56
C CYS A 255 -27.67 3.31 -16.29
N SER A 256 -27.39 3.96 -15.14
CA SER A 256 -28.13 3.69 -13.91
C SER A 256 -29.61 4.04 -14.06
N GLU A 257 -29.93 5.12 -14.78
CA GLU A 257 -31.31 5.52 -15.05
C GLU A 257 -32.02 4.62 -16.07
N ARG A 258 -31.29 4.12 -17.07
CA ARG A 258 -31.88 3.39 -18.21
C ARG A 258 -31.86 1.87 -18.08
N ASN A 259 -30.85 1.33 -17.41
CA ASN A 259 -30.58 -0.10 -17.33
C ASN A 259 -29.68 -0.44 -16.12
N GLU A 260 -30.18 -0.16 -14.92
CA GLU A 260 -29.48 -0.44 -13.66
C GLU A 260 -29.11 -1.93 -13.51
N ASP A 261 -29.98 -2.83 -13.96
CA ASP A 261 -29.80 -4.29 -13.93
C ASP A 261 -28.49 -4.73 -14.60
N LEU A 262 -28.11 -4.06 -15.70
CA LEU A 262 -26.83 -4.33 -16.36
C LEU A 262 -25.65 -4.06 -15.41
N LEU A 263 -25.68 -2.94 -14.67
CA LEU A 263 -24.61 -2.61 -13.74
C LEU A 263 -24.51 -3.66 -12.63
N TYR A 264 -25.63 -4.08 -12.02
CA TYR A 264 -25.64 -5.18 -11.03
C TYR A 264 -25.14 -6.50 -11.60
N LYS A 265 -25.47 -6.85 -12.84
CA LYS A 265 -24.92 -8.03 -13.50
C LYS A 265 -23.40 -7.94 -13.68
N LEU A 266 -22.87 -6.74 -13.90
CA LEU A 266 -21.44 -6.52 -14.11
C LEU A 266 -20.64 -6.45 -12.80
N PHE A 267 -21.14 -5.77 -11.77
CA PHE A 267 -20.36 -5.42 -10.59
C PHE A 267 -20.92 -5.96 -9.27
N GLY A 268 -22.09 -6.60 -9.29
CA GLY A 268 -22.77 -7.11 -8.10
C GLY A 268 -23.04 -5.98 -7.11
N LYS A 269 -22.80 -6.24 -5.82
CA LYS A 269 -22.99 -5.24 -4.75
C LYS A 269 -22.16 -3.95 -4.91
N ASN A 270 -21.09 -3.96 -5.70
CA ASN A 270 -20.27 -2.76 -5.92
C ASN A 270 -20.95 -1.76 -6.87
N THR A 271 -22.07 -2.13 -7.48
CA THR A 271 -22.86 -1.25 -8.36
C THR A 271 -23.37 -0.02 -7.63
N GLU A 272 -23.91 -0.16 -6.42
CA GLU A 272 -24.45 0.95 -5.63
C GLU A 272 -23.41 2.06 -5.48
N LEU A 273 -22.21 1.70 -5.04
CA LEU A 273 -21.08 2.62 -4.91
C LEU A 273 -20.73 3.33 -6.23
N LEU A 274 -20.70 2.57 -7.33
CA LEU A 274 -20.33 3.10 -8.64
C LEU A 274 -21.38 4.09 -9.16
N ILE A 275 -22.67 3.79 -8.93
CA ILE A 275 -23.78 4.68 -9.25
C ILE A 275 -23.70 5.95 -8.40
N ASP A 276 -23.55 5.82 -7.09
CA ASP A 276 -23.42 6.95 -6.18
C ASP A 276 -22.29 7.89 -6.62
N HIS A 277 -21.11 7.33 -6.89
CA HIS A 277 -19.94 8.10 -7.36
C HIS A 277 -20.18 8.75 -8.73
N ALA A 278 -20.89 8.08 -9.65
CA ALA A 278 -21.27 8.66 -10.94
C ALA A 278 -22.20 9.88 -10.81
N TRP A 279 -22.98 9.96 -9.73
CA TRP A 279 -23.83 11.10 -9.39
C TRP A 279 -23.16 12.14 -8.47
N GLY A 280 -21.92 11.89 -8.04
CA GLY A 280 -21.18 12.74 -7.11
C GLY A 280 -21.57 12.54 -5.65
N TRP A 281 -22.22 11.43 -5.32
CA TRP A 281 -22.71 11.11 -3.97
C TRP A 281 -21.77 10.14 -3.25
N GLU A 282 -21.59 10.38 -1.95
CA GLU A 282 -20.89 9.47 -1.04
C GLU A 282 -21.45 9.69 0.37
N PRO A 283 -22.30 8.79 0.89
CA PRO A 283 -22.93 8.96 2.19
C PRO A 283 -21.98 8.68 3.36
N THR A 284 -20.87 7.98 3.14
CA THR A 284 -19.93 7.60 4.20
C THR A 284 -19.30 8.81 4.84
N THR A 285 -19.28 8.83 6.18
CA THR A 285 -18.73 9.92 6.99
C THR A 285 -17.45 9.45 7.68
N ILE A 286 -16.62 10.39 8.14
CA ILE A 286 -15.46 10.04 8.96
C ILE A 286 -15.89 9.32 10.25
N GLU A 287 -16.96 9.80 10.89
CA GLU A 287 -17.57 9.13 12.04
C GLU A 287 -17.94 7.66 11.71
N ALA A 288 -18.59 7.41 10.58
CA ALA A 288 -18.96 6.06 10.15
C ALA A 288 -17.74 5.18 9.90
N ILE A 289 -16.67 5.73 9.31
CA ILE A 289 -15.39 5.02 9.13
C ILE A 289 -14.81 4.61 10.49
N LYS A 290 -14.82 5.52 11.47
CA LYS A 290 -14.29 5.26 12.82
C LYS A 290 -15.16 4.28 13.61
N ALA A 291 -16.48 4.30 13.38
CA ALA A 291 -17.44 3.39 14.01
C ALA A 291 -17.44 1.99 13.38
N TYR A 292 -17.03 1.85 12.12
CA TYR A 292 -17.04 0.57 11.41
C TYR A 292 -16.23 -0.50 12.13
N ARG A 293 -16.82 -1.68 12.30
CA ARG A 293 -16.15 -2.87 12.81
C ARG A 293 -16.32 -3.99 11.79
N PRO A 294 -15.22 -4.51 11.21
CA PRO A 294 -15.31 -5.59 10.24
C PRO A 294 -15.78 -6.88 10.92
N SER A 295 -16.49 -7.73 10.16
CA SER A 295 -16.94 -9.04 10.65
C SER A 295 -15.79 -10.02 10.88
N SER A 296 -14.67 -9.86 10.17
CA SER A 296 -13.45 -10.61 10.41
C SER A 296 -12.22 -9.74 10.16
N ASN A 297 -11.16 -10.02 10.91
CA ASN A 297 -9.85 -9.41 10.74
C ASN A 297 -8.84 -10.44 10.29
N SER A 298 -7.80 -9.99 9.59
CA SER A 298 -6.67 -10.82 9.24
C SER A 298 -5.36 -10.07 9.46
N LEU A 299 -4.30 -10.84 9.63
CA LEU A 299 -2.94 -10.33 9.70
C LEU A 299 -2.10 -11.07 8.67
N SER A 300 -1.38 -10.35 7.82
CA SER A 300 -0.69 -10.95 6.69
C SER A 300 0.76 -10.48 6.58
N SER A 301 1.58 -11.34 5.98
CA SER A 301 2.94 -11.04 5.60
C SER A 301 3.18 -11.56 4.19
N GLY A 302 3.64 -10.67 3.30
CA GLY A 302 3.95 -10.98 1.91
C GLY A 302 5.40 -10.63 1.58
N GLN A 303 6.02 -11.46 0.74
CA GLN A 303 7.39 -11.26 0.29
C GLN A 303 7.56 -11.65 -1.18
N VAL A 304 8.25 -10.79 -1.92
CA VAL A 304 8.81 -11.11 -3.24
C VAL A 304 10.30 -11.37 -3.05
N LEU A 305 10.78 -12.53 -3.49
CA LEU A 305 12.18 -12.92 -3.35
C LEU A 305 13.07 -12.15 -4.35
N HIS A 306 14.32 -11.92 -3.96
CA HIS A 306 15.30 -11.23 -4.81
C HIS A 306 15.66 -12.06 -6.05
N CYS A 307 15.77 -13.38 -5.86
CA CYS A 307 15.92 -14.37 -6.92
C CYS A 307 14.94 -15.54 -6.71
N PRO A 308 14.73 -16.39 -7.73
CA PRO A 308 13.88 -17.56 -7.60
C PRO A 308 14.50 -18.59 -6.64
N TYR A 309 13.69 -19.18 -5.77
CA TYR A 309 14.13 -20.19 -4.80
C TYR A 309 13.56 -21.56 -5.14
N GLU A 310 14.35 -22.61 -4.92
CA GLU A 310 13.84 -23.98 -4.86
C GLU A 310 12.91 -24.16 -3.65
N ALA A 311 12.05 -25.17 -3.69
CA ALA A 311 11.00 -25.38 -2.70
C ALA A 311 11.51 -25.47 -1.25
N ASP A 312 12.66 -26.10 -1.01
CA ASP A 312 13.23 -26.23 0.34
C ASP A 312 13.68 -24.88 0.93
N LYS A 313 14.35 -24.05 0.11
CA LYS A 313 14.72 -22.68 0.52
C LYS A 313 13.48 -21.81 0.70
N ALA A 314 12.46 -21.97 -0.15
CA ALA A 314 11.19 -21.27 0.02
C ALA A 314 10.47 -21.67 1.32
N LYS A 315 10.48 -22.96 1.67
CA LYS A 315 9.93 -23.47 2.94
C LYS A 315 10.63 -22.88 4.15
N LEU A 316 11.95 -22.71 4.10
CA LEU A 316 12.70 -22.02 5.15
C LEU A 316 12.16 -20.59 5.34
N VAL A 317 12.05 -19.81 4.27
CA VAL A 317 11.52 -18.44 4.34
C VAL A 317 10.08 -18.40 4.83
N ILE A 318 9.22 -19.33 4.43
CA ILE A 318 7.85 -19.44 4.97
C ILE A 318 7.86 -19.63 6.49
N ARG A 319 8.76 -20.47 7.02
CA ARG A 319 8.89 -20.65 8.48
C ARG A 319 9.33 -19.37 9.16
N GLU A 320 10.24 -18.60 8.57
CA GLU A 320 10.64 -17.28 9.08
C GLU A 320 9.48 -16.28 9.08
N MET A 321 8.77 -16.18 7.95
CA MET A 321 7.61 -15.30 7.81
C MET A 321 6.50 -15.65 8.80
N THR A 322 6.26 -16.95 9.01
CA THR A 322 5.28 -17.46 9.96
C THR A 322 5.69 -17.14 11.39
N ASP A 323 6.96 -17.32 11.75
CA ASP A 323 7.45 -16.99 13.10
C ASP A 323 7.29 -15.49 13.42
N LEU A 324 7.64 -14.62 12.47
CA LEU A 324 7.46 -13.17 12.61
C LEU A 324 5.97 -12.79 12.70
N LEU A 325 5.11 -13.44 11.92
CA LEU A 325 3.67 -13.22 11.95
C LEU A 325 3.08 -13.63 13.31
N VAL A 326 3.53 -14.75 13.89
CA VAL A 326 3.12 -15.18 15.22
C VAL A 326 3.59 -14.22 16.30
N LEU A 327 4.82 -13.71 16.22
CA LEU A 327 5.29 -12.69 17.15
C LEU A 327 4.45 -11.41 17.07
N ASP A 328 3.98 -11.01 15.88
CA ASP A 328 3.09 -9.86 15.71
C ASP A 328 1.67 -10.13 16.26
N LEU A 329 1.15 -11.36 16.13
CA LEU A 329 -0.08 -11.78 16.81
C LEU A 329 0.04 -11.63 18.33
N VAL A 330 1.14 -12.12 18.91
CA VAL A 330 1.39 -12.03 20.37
C VAL A 330 1.56 -10.59 20.81
N ASP A 331 2.26 -9.75 20.03
CA ASP A 331 2.48 -8.35 20.38
C ASP A 331 1.17 -7.55 20.42
N LYS A 332 0.23 -7.89 19.54
CA LYS A 332 -1.10 -7.28 19.46
C LYS A 332 -2.14 -7.94 20.36
N GLY A 333 -1.79 -9.00 21.09
CA GLY A 333 -2.73 -9.75 21.94
C GLY A 333 -3.81 -10.50 21.14
N LEU A 334 -3.45 -10.98 19.96
CA LEU A 334 -4.35 -11.60 18.99
C LEU A 334 -4.09 -13.11 18.86
N VAL A 335 -5.13 -13.84 18.46
CA VAL A 335 -5.11 -15.28 18.16
C VAL A 335 -5.83 -15.57 16.85
N THR A 336 -5.49 -16.68 16.20
CA THR A 336 -6.07 -17.10 14.91
C THR A 336 -6.44 -18.58 14.94
N ASP A 337 -7.46 -18.96 14.19
CA ASP A 337 -7.86 -20.35 13.96
C ASP A 337 -7.59 -20.84 12.53
N GLN A 338 -7.09 -19.99 11.64
CA GLN A 338 -6.91 -20.35 10.23
C GLN A 338 -5.68 -19.68 9.64
N MET A 339 -4.86 -20.47 8.96
CA MET A 339 -3.73 -19.99 8.18
C MET A 339 -3.99 -20.18 6.69
N VAL A 340 -3.66 -19.16 5.90
CA VAL A 340 -3.70 -19.20 4.44
C VAL A 340 -2.30 -18.98 3.90
N LEU A 341 -1.92 -19.82 2.93
CA LEU A 341 -0.65 -19.76 2.23
C LEU A 341 -0.91 -19.57 0.73
N THR A 342 -0.24 -18.59 0.13
CA THR A 342 -0.21 -18.40 -1.32
C THR A 342 1.24 -18.33 -1.79
N VAL A 343 1.61 -19.17 -2.76
CA VAL A 343 2.95 -19.26 -3.33
C VAL A 343 2.86 -19.00 -4.83
N GLY A 344 3.50 -17.93 -5.28
CA GLY A 344 3.64 -17.56 -6.68
C GLY A 344 4.97 -18.04 -7.24
N TYR A 345 4.92 -18.74 -8.37
CA TYR A 345 6.08 -19.29 -9.05
C TYR A 345 6.78 -18.28 -9.96
N ASP A 346 8.04 -18.55 -10.29
CA ASP A 346 8.85 -17.72 -11.18
C ASP A 346 8.59 -18.01 -12.67
N ILE A 347 8.85 -17.01 -13.52
CA ILE A 347 8.79 -17.11 -14.98
C ILE A 347 9.80 -18.13 -15.53
N GLU A 348 10.93 -18.31 -14.84
CA GLU A 348 12.01 -19.20 -15.26
C GLU A 348 11.56 -20.64 -15.44
N ASN A 349 10.50 -21.06 -14.72
CA ASN A 349 9.89 -22.38 -14.86
C ASN A 349 9.32 -22.65 -16.27
N LEU A 350 8.94 -21.62 -17.02
CA LEU A 350 8.36 -21.74 -18.36
C LEU A 350 9.29 -21.22 -19.47
N THR A 351 10.32 -20.44 -19.13
CA THR A 351 11.32 -19.98 -20.10
C THR A 351 12.49 -20.94 -20.25
N ASP A 352 12.83 -21.70 -19.19
CA ASP A 352 13.83 -22.77 -19.27
C ASP A 352 13.23 -24.01 -19.97
N PRO A 353 13.77 -24.46 -21.13
CA PRO A 353 13.28 -25.63 -21.84
C PRO A 353 13.23 -26.91 -20.99
N ALA A 354 14.21 -27.11 -20.11
CA ALA A 354 14.33 -28.32 -19.30
C ALA A 354 13.26 -28.39 -18.19
N ARG A 355 12.92 -27.23 -17.59
CA ARG A 355 11.85 -27.13 -16.58
C ARG A 355 10.47 -27.14 -17.24
N ARG A 356 10.31 -26.42 -18.35
CA ARG A 356 9.05 -26.37 -19.11
C ARG A 356 8.61 -27.76 -19.55
N ALA A 357 9.53 -28.61 -20.00
CA ALA A 357 9.21 -29.97 -20.43
C ALA A 357 8.61 -30.83 -19.31
N LYS A 358 8.93 -30.53 -18.04
CA LYS A 358 8.45 -31.27 -16.86
C LYS A 358 7.14 -30.71 -16.29
N TYR A 359 6.76 -29.50 -16.67
CA TYR A 359 5.57 -28.84 -16.14
C TYR A 359 4.36 -29.04 -17.05
N HIS A 360 3.33 -29.68 -16.52
CA HIS A 360 2.06 -29.94 -17.21
C HIS A 360 0.84 -29.29 -16.52
N GLY A 361 1.09 -28.37 -15.59
CA GLY A 361 0.04 -27.68 -14.83
C GLY A 361 -0.58 -26.49 -15.57
N ALA A 362 -1.53 -25.82 -14.90
CA ALA A 362 -2.21 -24.65 -15.45
C ALA A 362 -1.27 -23.44 -15.53
N ILE A 363 -1.38 -22.66 -16.61
CA ILE A 363 -0.59 -21.46 -16.85
C ILE A 363 -1.50 -20.24 -16.77
N GLU A 364 -1.01 -19.17 -16.15
CA GLU A 364 -1.68 -17.88 -16.07
C GLU A 364 -0.79 -16.80 -16.68
N LYS A 365 -1.39 -15.68 -17.11
CA LYS A 365 -0.64 -14.52 -17.61
C LYS A 365 -0.50 -13.48 -16.50
N ASP A 366 0.72 -13.00 -16.28
CA ASP A 366 0.97 -11.89 -15.38
C ASP A 366 0.44 -10.56 -15.96
N PRO A 367 0.42 -9.46 -15.18
CA PRO A 367 -0.02 -8.15 -15.67
C PRO A 367 0.77 -7.59 -16.85
N TYR A 368 1.96 -8.13 -17.13
CA TYR A 368 2.82 -7.78 -18.26
C TYR A 368 2.61 -8.73 -19.46
N GLY A 369 1.64 -9.65 -19.39
CA GLY A 369 1.31 -10.60 -20.44
C GLY A 369 2.21 -11.83 -20.50
N ARG A 370 3.13 -12.00 -19.55
CA ARG A 370 4.07 -13.13 -19.50
C ARG A 370 3.41 -14.37 -18.92
N GLU A 371 3.71 -15.51 -19.49
CA GLU A 371 3.22 -16.81 -19.02
C GLU A 371 3.97 -17.24 -17.75
N ILE A 372 3.22 -17.57 -16.70
CA ILE A 372 3.73 -18.10 -15.42
C ILE A 372 2.90 -19.32 -14.99
N PRO A 373 3.50 -20.26 -14.24
CA PRO A 373 2.72 -21.33 -13.60
C PRO A 373 1.65 -20.74 -12.67
N LYS A 374 0.47 -21.35 -12.65
CA LYS A 374 -0.62 -20.96 -11.74
C LYS A 374 -0.14 -21.04 -10.29
N GLN A 375 -0.43 -20.00 -9.51
CA GLN A 375 -0.02 -19.94 -8.11
C GLN A 375 -0.64 -21.07 -7.28
N ALA A 376 0.13 -21.59 -6.32
CA ALA A 376 -0.41 -22.48 -5.30
C ALA A 376 -1.10 -21.65 -4.22
N HIS A 377 -2.30 -22.06 -3.82
CA HIS A 377 -3.10 -21.39 -2.81
C HIS A 377 -3.83 -22.44 -1.98
N GLY A 378 -3.84 -22.26 -0.67
CA GLY A 378 -4.58 -23.14 0.23
C GLY A 378 -4.72 -22.56 1.62
N SER A 379 -5.63 -23.15 2.39
CA SER A 379 -5.86 -22.82 3.79
C SER A 379 -5.77 -24.08 4.67
N ILE A 380 -5.47 -23.86 5.95
CA ILE A 380 -5.52 -24.89 6.99
C ILE A 380 -6.17 -24.29 8.23
N ASN A 381 -7.16 -25.00 8.77
CA ASN A 381 -7.77 -24.64 10.05
C ASN A 381 -6.95 -25.26 11.19
N LEU A 382 -6.85 -24.54 12.28
CA LEU A 382 -6.23 -24.95 13.54
C LEU A 382 -7.33 -25.48 14.46
N ASP A 383 -6.99 -26.39 15.37
CA ASP A 383 -7.96 -27.00 16.30
C ASP A 383 -8.65 -26.00 17.24
N SER A 384 -8.07 -24.81 17.40
CA SER A 384 -8.55 -23.73 18.27
C SER A 384 -7.82 -22.43 17.92
N HIS A 385 -8.42 -21.30 18.29
CA HIS A 385 -7.76 -20.01 18.26
C HIS A 385 -6.46 -20.05 19.09
N THR A 386 -5.33 -19.78 18.45
CA THR A 386 -4.01 -19.84 19.11
C THR A 386 -3.04 -18.82 18.55
N SER A 387 -2.01 -18.51 19.35
CA SER A 387 -0.80 -17.77 18.95
C SER A 387 0.47 -18.59 19.26
N SER A 388 0.34 -19.91 19.40
CA SER A 388 1.47 -20.83 19.60
C SER A 388 2.31 -20.91 18.34
N THR A 389 3.59 -20.53 18.46
CA THR A 389 4.55 -20.65 17.36
C THR A 389 4.66 -22.10 16.91
N ARG A 390 4.72 -23.05 17.84
CA ARG A 390 4.81 -24.48 17.51
C ARG A 390 3.63 -24.96 16.67
N LYS A 391 2.39 -24.73 17.13
CA LYS A 391 1.17 -25.20 16.43
C LYS A 391 1.04 -24.58 15.04
N ILE A 392 1.20 -23.26 14.95
CA ILE A 392 1.04 -22.52 13.70
C ILE A 392 2.15 -22.90 12.70
N MET A 393 3.41 -23.00 13.14
CA MET A 393 4.50 -23.40 12.25
C MET A 393 4.33 -24.81 11.71
N CYS A 394 3.87 -25.77 12.54
CA CYS A 394 3.59 -27.13 12.08
C CYS A 394 2.49 -27.13 11.01
N ALA A 395 1.37 -26.45 11.26
CA ALA A 395 0.25 -26.38 10.33
C ALA A 395 0.63 -25.71 9.00
N VAL A 396 1.38 -24.59 9.03
CA VAL A 396 1.83 -23.91 7.80
C VAL A 396 2.86 -24.75 7.03
N ALA A 397 3.75 -25.46 7.71
CA ALA A 397 4.71 -26.36 7.06
C ALA A 397 4.01 -27.55 6.38
N GLU A 398 2.99 -28.13 7.02
CA GLU A 398 2.15 -29.17 6.42
C GLU A 398 1.39 -28.63 5.21
N LEU A 399 0.78 -27.44 5.34
CA LEU A 399 0.08 -26.79 4.23
C LEU A 399 1.01 -26.56 3.04
N PHE A 400 2.24 -26.10 3.29
CA PHE A 400 3.27 -25.91 2.26
C PHE A 400 3.56 -27.22 1.52
N ASP A 401 3.84 -28.30 2.25
CA ASP A 401 4.16 -29.61 1.66
C ASP A 401 2.99 -30.18 0.85
N ARG A 402 1.75 -29.83 1.21
CA ARG A 402 0.53 -30.26 0.52
C ARG A 402 0.26 -29.51 -0.78
N ILE A 403 0.53 -28.20 -0.85
CA ILE A 403 0.07 -27.37 -1.97
C ILE A 403 1.19 -26.95 -2.94
N VAL A 404 2.45 -26.99 -2.53
CA VAL A 404 3.58 -26.48 -3.33
C VAL A 404 4.20 -27.60 -4.16
N ASP A 405 4.40 -27.33 -5.46
CA ASP A 405 5.14 -28.23 -6.33
C ASP A 405 6.65 -28.07 -6.08
N LYS A 406 7.29 -29.17 -5.67
CA LYS A 406 8.71 -29.20 -5.32
C LYS A 406 9.64 -28.96 -6.51
N ASN A 407 9.16 -29.11 -7.74
CA ASN A 407 9.96 -28.94 -8.96
C ASN A 407 9.98 -27.49 -9.46
N LEU A 408 9.12 -26.63 -8.91
CA LEU A 408 8.95 -25.26 -9.37
C LEU A 408 9.74 -24.27 -8.51
N LEU A 409 10.37 -23.32 -9.19
CA LEU A 409 10.99 -22.17 -8.56
C LEU A 409 9.93 -21.20 -8.04
N VAL A 410 10.07 -20.82 -6.77
CA VAL A 410 9.21 -19.88 -6.06
C VAL A 410 9.75 -18.47 -6.20
N ARG A 411 8.87 -17.50 -6.44
CA ARG A 411 9.21 -16.07 -6.53
C ARG A 411 8.51 -15.20 -5.49
N ARG A 412 7.30 -15.57 -5.10
CA ARG A 412 6.43 -14.77 -4.22
C ARG A 412 5.75 -15.66 -3.20
N MET A 413 5.58 -15.15 -1.98
CA MET A 413 4.99 -15.88 -0.88
C MET A 413 4.13 -14.95 -0.03
N TYR A 414 2.98 -15.43 0.39
CA TYR A 414 2.05 -14.73 1.28
C TYR A 414 1.55 -15.68 2.35
N VAL A 415 1.73 -15.32 3.61
CA VAL A 415 1.20 -16.04 4.78
C VAL A 415 0.18 -15.12 5.46
N VAL A 416 -1.01 -15.64 5.71
CA VAL A 416 -2.10 -14.88 6.32
C VAL A 416 -2.67 -15.66 7.50
N ALA A 417 -2.75 -15.02 8.66
CA ALA A 417 -3.58 -15.44 9.77
C ALA A 417 -4.98 -14.83 9.56
N ASN A 418 -5.97 -15.68 9.35
CA ASN A 418 -7.37 -15.31 9.17
C ASN A 418 -8.14 -15.40 10.49
N HIS A 419 -9.35 -14.82 10.51
CA HIS A 419 -10.25 -14.80 11.67
C HIS A 419 -9.52 -14.42 12.96
N VAL A 420 -8.73 -13.35 12.87
CA VAL A 420 -7.93 -12.91 13.99
C VAL A 420 -8.83 -12.23 15.01
N LEU A 421 -8.77 -12.70 16.25
CA LEU A 421 -9.56 -12.19 17.38
C LEU A 421 -8.65 -11.75 18.53
N PRO A 422 -9.04 -10.74 19.33
CA PRO A 422 -8.43 -10.52 20.63
C PRO A 422 -8.52 -11.79 21.47
N GLU A 423 -7.45 -12.10 22.19
CA GLU A 423 -7.38 -13.33 22.99
C GLU A 423 -8.49 -13.43 24.05
N ALA A 424 -8.97 -12.30 24.56
CA ALA A 424 -10.07 -12.23 25.50
C ALA A 424 -11.43 -12.67 24.90
N ASP A 425 -11.59 -12.48 23.59
CA ASP A 425 -12.84 -12.77 22.86
C ASP A 425 -12.81 -14.16 22.20
N ALA A 426 -11.68 -14.86 22.30
CA ALA A 426 -11.51 -16.16 21.68
C ALA A 426 -12.40 -17.21 22.34
N PRO A 427 -13.18 -17.99 21.56
CA PRO A 427 -14.05 -19.01 22.11
C PRO A 427 -13.21 -20.04 22.86
N LYS A 428 -13.55 -20.28 24.14
CA LYS A 428 -12.92 -21.34 24.91
C LYS A 428 -13.35 -22.68 24.32
N LYS A 429 -12.40 -23.59 24.13
CA LYS A 429 -12.60 -24.93 23.53
C LYS A 429 -13.67 -25.79 24.23
N ASN A 430 -14.21 -25.35 25.38
CA ASN A 430 -15.15 -26.08 26.24
C ASN A 430 -16.53 -25.40 26.40
N ASP A 431 -16.92 -24.42 25.57
CA ASP A 431 -18.32 -23.91 25.57
C ASP A 431 -19.30 -24.86 24.86
N GLY A 432 -18.80 -25.96 24.27
CA GLY A 432 -19.62 -27.07 23.79
C GLY A 432 -19.71 -28.19 24.83
N ALA A 433 -20.93 -28.68 25.09
CA ALA A 433 -21.12 -29.88 25.91
C ALA A 433 -20.34 -31.06 25.30
N VAL A 434 -19.40 -31.62 26.05
CA VAL A 434 -18.67 -32.82 25.66
C VAL A 434 -19.47 -34.03 26.11
N GLN A 435 -19.83 -34.93 25.19
CA GLN A 435 -20.43 -36.20 25.56
C GLN A 435 -19.34 -37.11 26.14
N LEU A 436 -19.53 -37.53 27.39
CA LEU A 436 -18.61 -38.46 28.04
C LEU A 436 -18.84 -39.88 27.51
N ASP A 437 -17.75 -40.58 27.26
CA ASP A 437 -17.65 -41.97 26.82
C ASP A 437 -17.00 -42.81 27.93
N LEU A 438 -17.55 -43.99 28.19
CA LEU A 438 -17.16 -44.85 29.30
C LEU A 438 -15.74 -45.43 29.14
N PHE A 439 -15.20 -45.45 27.92
CA PHE A 439 -13.89 -46.03 27.60
C PHE A 439 -12.77 -45.00 27.55
N THR A 440 -13.07 -43.72 27.79
CA THR A 440 -12.08 -42.64 27.78
C THR A 440 -11.51 -42.42 29.20
N ASP A 441 -10.19 -42.47 29.34
CA ASP A 441 -9.51 -42.12 30.60
C ASP A 441 -9.46 -40.59 30.74
N TYR A 442 -10.51 -40.02 31.32
CA TYR A 442 -10.64 -38.58 31.54
C TYR A 442 -9.57 -38.00 32.45
N ALA A 443 -9.02 -38.78 33.38
CA ALA A 443 -7.94 -38.31 34.24
C ALA A 443 -6.65 -38.11 33.43
N ALA A 444 -6.32 -39.07 32.55
CA ALA A 444 -5.20 -38.94 31.63
C ALA A 444 -5.40 -37.80 30.61
N GLU A 445 -6.62 -37.60 30.09
CA GLU A 445 -6.91 -36.46 29.20
C GLU A 445 -6.78 -35.11 29.90
N GLU A 446 -7.23 -35.01 31.16
CA GLU A 446 -7.13 -33.79 31.95
C GLU A 446 -5.68 -33.46 32.32
N GLU A 447 -4.88 -34.46 32.69
CA GLU A 447 -3.44 -34.29 32.89
C GLU A 447 -2.73 -33.83 31.61
N LYS A 448 -3.08 -34.44 30.47
CA LYS A 448 -2.54 -34.05 29.16
C LYS A 448 -2.91 -32.61 28.79
N ARG A 449 -4.16 -32.20 29.04
CA ARG A 449 -4.61 -30.81 28.86
C ARG A 449 -3.85 -29.84 29.75
N LYS A 450 -3.71 -30.14 31.05
CA LYS A 450 -2.94 -29.31 32.00
C LYS A 450 -1.48 -29.17 31.58
N ALA A 451 -0.85 -30.26 31.13
CA ALA A 451 0.52 -30.24 30.62
C ALA A 451 0.64 -29.40 29.35
N GLU A 452 -0.33 -29.50 28.43
CA GLU A 452 -0.37 -28.69 27.21
C GLU A 452 -0.55 -27.20 27.52
N ASP A 453 -1.47 -26.85 28.42
CA ASP A 453 -1.71 -25.46 28.85
C ASP A 453 -0.45 -24.87 29.52
N ALA A 454 0.21 -25.62 30.39
CA ALA A 454 1.47 -25.20 31.02
C ALA A 454 2.60 -24.99 29.98
N ALA A 455 2.66 -25.83 28.96
CA ALA A 455 3.63 -25.67 27.87
C ALA A 455 3.32 -24.42 27.02
N LEU A 456 2.05 -24.15 26.72
CA LEU A 456 1.61 -22.96 25.99
C LEU A 456 1.89 -21.68 26.79
N GLU A 457 1.65 -21.67 28.10
CA GLU A 457 2.00 -20.54 28.96
C GLU A 457 3.52 -20.28 28.97
N ARG A 458 4.32 -21.34 29.03
CA ARG A 458 5.79 -21.22 28.97
C ARG A 458 6.24 -20.65 27.63
N GLU A 459 5.71 -21.13 26.51
CA GLU A 459 5.98 -20.61 25.17
C GLU A 459 5.62 -19.11 25.10
N ARG A 460 4.46 -18.74 25.63
CA ARG A 460 4.00 -17.35 25.65
C ARG A 460 4.92 -16.42 26.45
N LYS A 461 5.42 -16.87 27.61
CA LYS A 461 6.42 -16.12 28.40
C LYS A 461 7.69 -15.89 27.59
N ILE A 462 8.15 -16.90 26.84
CA ILE A 462 9.33 -16.79 25.97
C ILE A 462 9.07 -15.80 24.82
N GLN A 463 7.92 -15.87 24.15
CA GLN A 463 7.54 -14.94 23.08
C GLN A 463 7.51 -13.49 23.59
N LYS A 464 6.89 -13.24 24.75
CA LYS A 464 6.85 -11.91 25.38
C LYS A 464 8.25 -11.39 25.74
N ALA A 465 9.12 -12.24 26.28
CA ALA A 465 10.50 -11.88 26.56
C ALA A 465 11.27 -11.54 25.28
N ALA A 466 11.11 -12.34 24.22
CA ALA A 466 11.73 -12.09 22.92
C ALA A 466 11.26 -10.76 22.30
N LEU A 467 9.96 -10.47 22.37
CA LEU A 467 9.39 -9.20 21.92
C LEU A 467 9.96 -8.01 22.70
N ALA A 468 10.05 -8.10 24.03
CA ALA A 468 10.61 -7.04 24.86
C ALA A 468 12.07 -6.73 24.49
N ILE A 469 12.89 -7.76 24.26
CA ILE A 469 14.28 -7.59 23.84
C ILE A 469 14.35 -6.98 22.43
N LYS A 470 13.52 -7.45 21.49
CA LYS A 470 13.46 -6.89 20.13
C LYS A 470 13.01 -5.43 20.09
N LYS A 471 12.06 -5.03 20.95
CA LYS A 471 11.62 -3.63 21.07
C LYS A 471 12.73 -2.72 21.60
N LYS A 472 13.53 -3.20 22.56
CA LYS A 472 14.58 -2.40 23.20
C LYS A 472 15.89 -2.33 22.39
N TYR A 473 16.27 -3.42 21.74
CA TYR A 473 17.59 -3.56 21.10
C TYR A 473 17.52 -3.75 19.57
N GLY A 474 16.31 -3.72 19.00
CA GLY A 474 16.07 -3.87 17.56
C GLY A 474 15.68 -5.29 17.15
N LYS A 475 15.05 -5.42 15.96
CA LYS A 475 14.47 -6.68 15.47
C LYS A 475 15.48 -7.84 15.32
N ASN A 476 16.75 -7.51 15.08
CA ASN A 476 17.85 -8.47 14.94
C ASN A 476 18.56 -8.79 16.27
N ALA A 477 18.10 -8.28 17.41
CA ALA A 477 18.68 -8.59 18.72
C ALA A 477 18.54 -10.06 19.12
N ILE A 478 17.48 -10.73 18.66
CA ILE A 478 17.27 -12.17 18.83
C ILE A 478 16.89 -12.77 17.48
N LEU A 479 17.68 -13.75 17.05
CA LEU A 479 17.46 -14.56 15.87
C LEU A 479 17.40 -16.04 16.26
N LYS A 480 16.58 -16.82 15.56
CA LYS A 480 16.59 -18.28 15.67
C LYS A 480 17.67 -18.84 14.75
N ALA A 481 18.13 -20.05 15.05
CA ALA A 481 19.15 -20.73 14.24
C ALA A 481 18.78 -20.79 12.74
N MET A 482 17.49 -21.02 12.44
CA MET A 482 16.97 -21.04 11.06
C MET A 482 17.17 -19.70 10.31
N ASN A 483 17.28 -18.57 11.01
CA ASN A 483 17.52 -17.26 10.39
C ASN A 483 18.97 -17.05 9.94
N LEU A 484 19.85 -18.00 10.26
CA LEU A 484 21.27 -18.00 9.90
C LEU A 484 21.59 -19.05 8.82
N GLU A 485 20.61 -19.85 8.40
CA GLU A 485 20.76 -20.83 7.33
C GLU A 485 20.89 -20.15 5.95
N GLU A 486 21.54 -20.83 5.01
CA GLU A 486 21.71 -20.30 3.65
C GLU A 486 20.35 -20.18 2.94
N GLY A 487 20.01 -18.97 2.49
CA GLY A 487 18.71 -18.67 1.89
C GLY A 487 17.68 -18.13 2.89
N ALA A 488 18.03 -18.00 4.17
CA ALA A 488 17.23 -17.24 5.12
C ALA A 488 17.18 -15.75 4.72
N THR A 489 16.05 -15.10 4.98
CA THR A 489 15.83 -13.68 4.62
C THR A 489 15.46 -12.81 5.82
N ALA A 490 15.14 -13.38 6.99
CA ALA A 490 14.64 -12.61 8.13
C ALA A 490 15.59 -11.50 8.59
N LYS A 491 16.91 -11.75 8.60
CA LYS A 491 17.91 -10.78 9.07
C LYS A 491 17.91 -9.51 8.23
N ASP A 492 17.89 -9.67 6.90
CA ASP A 492 17.86 -8.56 5.95
C ASP A 492 16.51 -7.86 5.98
N ARG A 493 15.41 -8.61 6.08
CA ARG A 493 14.05 -8.08 6.19
C ARG A 493 13.83 -7.27 7.47
N ASN A 494 14.44 -7.67 8.57
CA ASN A 494 14.40 -6.93 9.83
C ASN A 494 15.07 -5.55 9.74
N ALA A 495 16.00 -5.37 8.79
CA ALA A 495 16.66 -4.09 8.50
C ALA A 495 15.94 -3.30 7.39
N GLN A 496 14.70 -3.68 7.03
CA GLN A 496 13.91 -3.03 6.00
C GLN A 496 12.54 -2.55 6.51
N ILE A 497 12.04 -1.46 5.93
CA ILE A 497 10.68 -0.95 6.07
C ILE A 497 10.10 -0.83 4.66
N GLY A 498 8.89 -1.35 4.42
CA GLY A 498 8.27 -1.32 3.09
C GLY A 498 9.05 -2.03 1.96
N GLY A 499 10.05 -2.87 2.28
CA GLY A 499 10.92 -3.50 1.27
C GLY A 499 12.18 -2.71 0.91
N HIS A 500 12.39 -1.57 1.57
CA HIS A 500 13.56 -0.71 1.42
C HIS A 500 14.35 -0.66 2.72
N LYS A 501 15.62 -0.27 2.64
CA LYS A 501 16.48 -0.14 3.82
C LYS A 501 15.81 0.81 4.83
N ALA A 502 15.72 0.35 6.08
CA ALA A 502 15.06 1.07 7.17
C ALA A 502 15.75 2.39 7.47
#